data_AF-A0A0M2DRW5-F1
#
_entry.id   AF-A0A0M2DRW5-F1
#
_cell.length_a   1.000
_cell.length_b   1.000
_cell.length_c   1.000
_cell.angle_alpha   90.00
_cell.angle_beta   90.00
_cell.angle_gamma   90.00
#
_symmetry.space_group_name_H-M   'P 1'
#
loop_
_entity.id
_entity.type
_entity.pdbx_description
1 polymer ?
#
loop_
_entity_poly.entity_id
_entity_poly.type
_entity_poly.pdbx_seq_one_letter_code
_entity_poly.pdbx_strand_id
1 'polypeptide(L)'
;MKKKSIFERYLDLHPLGVSRRGASLDMELIERWAFEIQIRGVAKIKDQIAHAKRTATSLVKAQRNFENLNPAQLKQLKDASMMMRDLAESLVPLANWAKSYKEFYDKTVIADRNEECDAFALARWHGDEVAFQLELELLLEVDNFKTRSCLGDWFHLNKRYINVAADEFIVALNISIHEKQNVKERMREVAYAFIYSSALRRENSEFYADQRSVYVGTKDIDAYLAYRKANVQASASAAMSKLGVNL
;
A
#
# COMPACT_ATOMS: atom_id res chain seq x y z
N MET A 1 4.95 6.06 -22.66
CA MET A 1 5.43 4.66 -22.52
C MET A 1 4.85 4.07 -21.24
N LYS A 2 4.34 2.83 -21.25
CA LYS A 2 3.92 2.16 -20.01
C LYS A 2 5.16 1.86 -19.17
N LYS A 3 5.14 2.20 -17.87
CA LYS A 3 6.23 1.86 -16.92
C LYS A 3 6.30 0.33 -16.83
N LYS A 4 7.49 -0.25 -16.98
CA LYS A 4 7.71 -1.69 -16.79
C LYS A 4 7.26 -2.09 -15.38
N SER A 5 6.69 -3.28 -15.24
CA SER A 5 6.36 -3.85 -13.93
C SER A 5 7.62 -4.00 -13.07
N ILE A 6 7.44 -4.07 -11.74
CA ILE A 6 8.56 -4.28 -10.81
C ILE A 6 9.30 -5.59 -11.12
N PHE A 7 8.54 -6.60 -11.52
CA PHE A 7 9.06 -7.90 -11.91
C PHE A 7 9.93 -7.83 -13.17
N GLU A 8 9.48 -7.18 -14.24
CA GLU A 8 10.27 -6.99 -15.46
C GLU A 8 11.55 -6.21 -15.18
N ARG A 9 11.48 -5.13 -14.39
CA ARG A 9 12.67 -4.36 -13.97
C ARG A 9 13.68 -5.22 -13.21
N TYR A 10 13.19 -6.13 -12.36
CA TYR A 10 14.07 -7.04 -11.63
C TYR A 10 14.77 -8.02 -12.57
N LEU A 11 14.04 -8.61 -13.52
CA LEU A 11 14.61 -9.56 -14.49
C LEU A 11 15.62 -8.91 -15.44
N ASP A 12 15.42 -7.64 -15.81
CA ASP A 12 16.40 -6.88 -16.60
C ASP A 12 17.75 -6.74 -15.86
N LEU A 13 17.71 -6.54 -14.54
CA LEU A 13 18.90 -6.38 -13.69
C LEU A 13 19.51 -7.73 -13.24
N HIS A 14 18.66 -8.75 -13.13
CA HIS A 14 19.00 -10.08 -12.64
C HIS A 14 18.49 -11.14 -13.62
N PRO A 15 19.07 -11.21 -14.84
CA PRO A 15 18.64 -12.19 -15.82
C PRO A 15 18.83 -13.59 -15.25
N LEU A 16 17.86 -14.47 -15.51
CA LEU A 16 17.91 -15.86 -15.05
C LEU A 16 19.11 -16.55 -15.71
N GLY A 17 20.15 -16.80 -14.92
CA GLY A 17 21.33 -17.52 -15.37
C GLY A 17 21.01 -18.99 -15.62
N VAL A 18 21.65 -19.58 -16.64
CA VAL A 18 21.63 -21.03 -16.85
C VAL A 18 22.40 -21.69 -15.70
N SER A 19 21.71 -22.46 -14.87
CA SER A 19 22.34 -23.20 -13.76
C SER A 19 23.34 -24.23 -14.30
N ARG A 20 24.62 -24.10 -13.95
CA ARG A 20 25.68 -25.07 -14.32
C ARG A 20 25.61 -26.39 -13.53
N ARG A 21 24.70 -26.55 -12.56
CA ARG A 21 24.60 -27.75 -11.69
C ARG A 21 23.15 -28.19 -11.40
N GLY A 22 22.34 -28.37 -12.44
CA GLY A 22 21.26 -29.37 -12.40
C GLY A 22 19.89 -28.97 -11.82
N ALA A 23 19.66 -27.70 -11.49
CA ALA A 23 18.29 -27.18 -11.39
C ALA A 23 18.31 -25.72 -11.87
N SER A 24 17.87 -25.47 -13.10
CA SER A 24 17.59 -24.12 -13.57
C SER A 24 16.33 -23.63 -12.88
N LEU A 25 16.39 -22.42 -12.32
CA LEU A 25 15.19 -21.77 -11.80
C LEU A 25 14.25 -21.52 -12.98
N ASP A 26 13.08 -22.16 -12.95
CA ASP A 26 12.09 -22.11 -14.01
C ASP A 26 11.22 -20.85 -13.89
N MET A 27 10.98 -20.19 -15.02
CA MET A 27 10.15 -19.01 -15.11
C MET A 27 8.69 -19.31 -14.72
N GLU A 28 8.17 -20.47 -15.12
CA GLU A 28 6.80 -20.87 -14.77
C GLU A 28 6.65 -21.04 -13.24
N LEU A 29 7.70 -21.52 -12.57
CA LEU A 29 7.74 -21.61 -11.11
C LEU A 29 7.84 -20.22 -10.47
N ILE A 30 8.65 -19.31 -11.01
CA ILE A 30 8.72 -17.93 -10.52
C ILE A 30 7.36 -17.23 -10.62
N GLU A 31 6.71 -17.30 -11.78
CA GLU A 31 5.43 -16.63 -12.03
C GLU A 31 4.33 -17.13 -11.08
N ARG A 32 4.26 -18.45 -10.87
CA ARG A 32 3.32 -19.06 -9.92
C ARG A 32 3.50 -18.55 -8.49
N TRP A 33 4.73 -18.18 -8.10
CA TRP A 33 5.05 -17.71 -6.76
C TRP A 33 5.17 -16.19 -6.63
N ALA A 34 5.23 -15.45 -7.73
CA ALA A 34 5.58 -14.02 -7.73
C ALA A 34 4.68 -13.19 -6.82
N PHE A 35 3.36 -13.39 -6.91
CA PHE A 35 2.39 -12.68 -6.06
C PHE A 35 2.57 -13.00 -4.56
N GLU A 36 2.76 -14.28 -4.25
CA GLU A 36 2.98 -14.71 -2.86
C GLU A 36 4.28 -14.16 -2.30
N ILE A 37 5.35 -14.13 -3.09
CA ILE A 37 6.63 -13.56 -2.70
C ILE A 37 6.48 -12.06 -2.42
N GLN A 38 5.71 -11.33 -3.23
CA GLN A 38 5.46 -9.90 -3.00
C GLN A 38 4.80 -9.64 -1.64
N ILE A 39 3.85 -10.48 -1.23
CA ILE A 39 3.09 -10.30 0.02
C ILE A 39 3.85 -10.86 1.23
N ARG A 40 4.34 -12.10 1.14
CA ARG A 40 4.86 -12.88 2.29
C ARG A 40 6.35 -13.18 2.22
N GLY A 41 7.02 -12.77 1.14
CA GLY A 41 8.43 -13.07 0.92
C GLY A 41 8.68 -14.58 0.84
N VAL A 42 9.76 -15.03 1.47
CA VAL A 42 10.25 -16.41 1.36
C VAL A 42 9.60 -17.40 2.34
N ALA A 43 8.79 -16.92 3.29
CA ALA A 43 8.30 -17.74 4.41
C ALA A 43 7.53 -18.98 3.94
N LYS A 44 6.54 -18.80 3.07
CA LYS A 44 5.70 -19.90 2.56
C LYS A 44 6.50 -20.90 1.72
N ILE A 45 7.52 -20.45 0.99
CA ILE A 45 8.42 -21.33 0.23
C ILE A 45 9.22 -22.22 1.19
N LYS A 46 9.79 -21.63 2.25
CA LYS A 46 10.52 -22.38 3.28
C LYS A 46 9.63 -23.39 4.01
N ASP A 47 8.39 -23.01 4.31
CA ASP A 47 7.43 -23.90 4.92
C ASP A 47 7.11 -25.10 4.02
N GLN A 48 6.92 -24.87 2.71
CA GLN A 48 6.71 -25.96 1.75
C GLN A 48 7.94 -26.86 1.60
N ILE A 49 9.15 -26.31 1.55
CA ILE A 49 10.39 -27.11 1.55
C ILE A 49 10.45 -28.01 2.79
N ALA A 50 10.21 -27.44 3.97
CA ALA A 50 10.26 -28.18 5.22
C ALA A 50 9.16 -29.25 5.29
N HIS A 51 7.95 -28.92 4.83
CA HIS A 51 6.83 -29.85 4.79
C HIS A 51 7.12 -31.02 3.82
N ALA A 52 7.60 -30.74 2.62
CA ALA A 52 7.96 -31.76 1.64
C ALA A 52 9.05 -32.72 2.17
N LYS A 53 10.09 -32.19 2.83
CA LYS A 53 11.12 -33.03 3.49
C LYS A 53 10.56 -33.91 4.61
N ARG A 54 9.66 -33.38 5.45
CA ARG A 54 8.99 -34.15 6.50
C ARG A 54 8.10 -35.24 5.91
N THR A 55 7.30 -34.92 4.90
CA THR A 55 6.43 -35.87 4.21
C THR A 55 7.23 -36.99 3.55
N ALA A 56 8.34 -36.68 2.87
CA ALA A 56 9.25 -37.68 2.32
C ALA A 56 9.77 -38.64 3.40
N THR A 57 10.15 -38.11 4.56
CA THR A 57 10.63 -38.91 5.70
C THR A 57 9.53 -39.81 6.26
N SER A 58 8.31 -39.28 6.41
CA SER A 58 7.15 -40.05 6.86
C SER A 58 6.78 -41.18 5.89
N LEU A 59 6.85 -40.96 4.58
CA LEU A 59 6.60 -41.99 3.57
C LEU A 59 7.64 -43.13 3.64
N VAL A 60 8.91 -42.79 3.81
CA VAL A 60 9.98 -43.79 4.03
C VAL A 60 9.74 -44.58 5.32
N LYS A 61 9.25 -43.92 6.38
CA LYS A 61 8.89 -44.60 7.64
C LYS A 61 7.69 -45.52 7.46
N ALA A 62 6.64 -45.06 6.77
CA ALA A 62 5.45 -45.85 6.47
C ALA A 62 5.81 -47.12 5.68
N GLN A 63 6.68 -47.01 4.69
CA GLN A 63 7.21 -48.15 3.93
C GLN A 63 7.80 -49.24 4.85
N ARG A 64 8.50 -48.87 5.93
CA ARG A 64 9.12 -49.81 6.87
C ARG A 64 8.12 -50.47 7.83
N ASN A 65 6.92 -49.89 7.98
CA ASN A 65 5.91 -50.36 8.92
C ASN A 65 4.92 -51.37 8.30
N PHE A 66 5.00 -51.62 6.99
CA PHE A 66 4.16 -52.60 6.30
C PHE A 66 5.00 -53.80 5.87
N GLU A 67 4.62 -55.00 6.30
CA GLU A 67 5.37 -56.24 6.04
C GLU A 67 4.97 -56.93 4.72
N ASN A 68 3.75 -56.69 4.23
CA ASN A 68 3.15 -57.40 3.08
C ASN A 68 2.79 -56.48 1.90
N LEU A 69 3.61 -55.45 1.63
CA LEU A 69 3.41 -54.63 0.43
C LEU A 69 3.77 -55.43 -0.82
N ASN A 70 2.87 -55.44 -1.81
CA ASN A 70 3.23 -55.97 -3.12
C ASN A 70 4.26 -55.04 -3.82
N PRO A 71 4.97 -55.53 -4.84
CA PRO A 71 6.01 -54.74 -5.52
C PRO A 71 5.52 -53.40 -6.09
N ALA A 72 4.27 -53.33 -6.56
CA ALA A 72 3.69 -52.10 -7.09
C ALA A 72 3.45 -51.05 -6.02
N GLN A 73 2.90 -51.44 -4.86
CA GLN A 73 2.67 -50.57 -3.71
C GLN A 73 4.00 -50.06 -3.12
N LEU A 74 5.01 -50.95 -3.02
CA LEU A 74 6.35 -50.58 -2.59
C LEU A 74 6.99 -49.54 -3.52
N LYS A 75 6.82 -49.72 -4.83
CA LYS A 75 7.29 -48.76 -5.83
C LYS A 75 6.59 -47.41 -5.68
N GLN A 76 5.26 -47.39 -5.54
CA GLN A 76 4.50 -46.15 -5.37
C GLN A 76 4.93 -45.34 -4.14
N LEU A 77 5.18 -45.99 -2.99
CA LEU A 77 5.66 -45.30 -1.79
C LEU A 77 7.07 -44.73 -1.97
N LYS A 78 7.96 -45.46 -2.66
CA LYS A 78 9.30 -44.97 -3.00
C LYS A 78 9.23 -43.77 -3.93
N ASP A 79 8.47 -43.89 -5.02
CA ASP A 79 8.29 -42.83 -6.02
C ASP A 79 7.70 -41.57 -5.36
N ALA A 80 6.66 -41.71 -4.52
CA ALA A 80 6.09 -40.58 -3.78
C ALA A 80 7.10 -39.92 -2.83
N SER A 81 7.90 -40.71 -2.12
CA SER A 81 8.94 -40.17 -1.23
C SER A 81 10.04 -39.41 -1.99
N MET A 82 10.40 -39.89 -3.18
CA MET A 82 11.36 -39.23 -4.07
C MET A 82 10.79 -37.94 -4.62
N MET A 83 9.55 -37.95 -5.14
CA MET A 83 8.87 -36.75 -5.63
C MET A 83 8.82 -35.62 -4.59
N MET A 84 8.60 -35.97 -3.31
CA MET A 84 8.62 -34.97 -2.24
C MET A 84 10.02 -34.40 -1.96
N ARG A 85 11.09 -35.19 -2.14
CA ARG A 85 12.47 -34.69 -2.06
C ARG A 85 12.80 -33.81 -3.25
N ASP A 86 12.45 -34.23 -4.45
CA ASP A 86 12.67 -33.49 -5.69
C ASP A 86 11.94 -32.14 -5.65
N LEU A 87 10.70 -32.12 -5.14
CA LEU A 87 9.96 -30.88 -4.88
C LEU A 87 10.70 -29.98 -3.88
N ALA A 88 11.21 -30.54 -2.79
CA ALA A 88 11.95 -29.75 -1.80
C ALA A 88 13.23 -29.15 -2.41
N GLU A 89 13.93 -29.90 -3.28
CA GLU A 89 15.15 -29.48 -3.96
C GLU A 89 14.86 -28.42 -5.03
N SER A 90 13.79 -28.57 -5.82
CA SER A 90 13.42 -27.60 -6.85
C SER A 90 13.00 -26.24 -6.28
N LEU A 91 12.46 -26.21 -5.06
CA LEU A 91 12.09 -24.98 -4.37
C LEU A 91 13.28 -24.24 -3.72
N VAL A 92 14.45 -24.88 -3.55
CA VAL A 92 15.63 -24.23 -2.93
C VAL A 92 16.16 -23.06 -3.78
N PRO A 93 16.40 -23.20 -5.09
CA PRO A 93 16.76 -22.08 -5.95
C PRO A 93 15.71 -20.95 -5.92
N LEU A 94 14.43 -21.31 -5.90
CA LEU A 94 13.33 -20.34 -5.82
C LEU A 94 13.38 -19.55 -4.51
N ALA A 95 13.63 -20.19 -3.38
CA ALA A 95 13.73 -19.51 -2.09
C ALA A 95 14.85 -18.46 -2.06
N ASN A 96 15.99 -18.79 -2.67
CA ASN A 96 17.13 -17.86 -2.77
C ASN A 96 16.80 -16.67 -3.67
N TRP A 97 16.19 -16.92 -4.84
CA TRP A 97 15.74 -15.87 -5.75
C TRP A 97 14.65 -14.99 -5.12
N ALA A 98 13.67 -15.60 -4.46
CA ALA A 98 12.54 -14.92 -3.83
C ALA A 98 12.98 -13.93 -2.75
N LYS A 99 14.04 -14.25 -2.01
CA LYS A 99 14.61 -13.32 -1.01
C LYS A 99 15.09 -12.04 -1.70
N SER A 100 15.94 -12.17 -2.72
CA SER A 100 16.49 -11.03 -3.46
C SER A 100 15.39 -10.25 -4.19
N TYR A 101 14.42 -10.93 -4.79
CA TYR A 101 13.28 -10.30 -5.44
C TYR A 101 12.41 -9.51 -4.46
N LYS A 102 12.10 -10.05 -3.28
CA LYS A 102 11.29 -9.37 -2.26
C LYS A 102 11.98 -8.10 -1.75
N GLU A 103 13.28 -8.16 -1.47
CA GLU A 103 14.07 -6.99 -1.05
C GLU A 103 14.06 -5.90 -2.13
N PHE A 104 14.19 -6.28 -3.40
CA PHE A 104 14.07 -5.34 -4.52
C PHE A 104 12.65 -4.79 -4.64
N TYR A 105 11.64 -5.65 -4.55
CA TYR A 105 10.23 -5.28 -4.68
C TYR A 105 9.85 -4.24 -3.63
N ASP A 106 10.17 -4.48 -2.35
CA ASP A 106 9.81 -3.56 -1.26
C ASP A 106 10.45 -2.19 -1.42
N LYS A 107 11.75 -2.15 -1.72
CA LYS A 107 12.46 -0.90 -2.00
C LYS A 107 11.85 -0.16 -3.18
N THR A 108 11.52 -0.89 -4.24
CA THR A 108 11.02 -0.28 -5.47
C THR A 108 9.58 0.20 -5.33
N VAL A 109 8.72 -0.52 -4.61
CA VAL A 109 7.35 -0.06 -4.28
C VAL A 109 7.41 1.24 -3.49
N ILE A 110 8.28 1.33 -2.48
CA ILE A 110 8.44 2.55 -1.70
C ILE A 110 8.96 3.69 -2.57
N ALA A 111 9.95 3.44 -3.43
CA ALA A 111 10.48 4.45 -4.34
C ALA A 111 9.42 4.94 -5.34
N ASP A 112 8.68 4.03 -5.98
CA ASP A 112 7.61 4.38 -6.92
C ASP A 112 6.49 5.18 -6.22
N ARG A 113 6.11 4.81 -4.99
CA ARG A 113 5.13 5.56 -4.19
C ARG A 113 5.63 6.95 -3.82
N ASN A 114 6.88 7.06 -3.38
CA ASN A 114 7.48 8.34 -3.04
C ASN A 114 7.59 9.25 -4.26
N GLU A 115 7.91 8.70 -5.44
CA GLU A 115 7.92 9.43 -6.71
C GLU A 115 6.54 9.99 -7.05
N GLU A 116 5.48 9.18 -6.91
CA GLU A 116 4.10 9.62 -7.15
C GLU A 116 3.65 10.69 -6.15
N CYS A 117 3.94 10.50 -4.86
CA CYS A 117 3.64 11.49 -3.83
C CYS A 117 4.43 12.81 -4.02
N ASP A 118 5.71 12.73 -4.39
CA ASP A 118 6.53 13.92 -4.66
C ASP A 118 5.99 14.67 -5.89
N ALA A 119 5.54 13.95 -6.93
CA ALA A 119 4.91 14.56 -8.11
C ALA A 119 3.57 15.23 -7.78
N PHE A 120 2.72 14.60 -6.96
CA PHE A 120 1.48 15.20 -6.47
C PHE A 120 1.75 16.44 -5.63
N ALA A 121 2.69 16.37 -4.69
CA ALA A 121 3.06 17.49 -3.83
C ALA A 121 3.57 18.68 -4.65
N LEU A 122 4.39 18.42 -5.67
CA LEU A 122 4.85 19.45 -6.59
C LEU A 122 3.69 20.07 -7.39
N ALA A 123 2.78 19.25 -7.91
CA ALA A 123 1.62 19.75 -8.65
C ALA A 123 0.63 20.56 -7.79
N ARG A 124 0.49 20.19 -6.50
CA ARG A 124 -0.48 20.83 -5.59
C ARG A 124 0.07 22.10 -4.96
N TRP A 125 1.30 22.06 -4.47
CA TRP A 125 1.88 23.17 -3.69
C TRP A 125 3.03 23.88 -4.41
N HIS A 126 3.53 23.39 -5.55
CA HIS A 126 4.61 24.03 -6.31
C HIS A 126 5.88 24.33 -5.48
N GLY A 127 6.10 23.58 -4.40
CA GLY A 127 7.20 23.84 -3.45
C GLY A 127 6.96 25.03 -2.50
N ASP A 128 5.77 25.61 -2.49
CA ASP A 128 5.37 26.67 -1.55
C ASP A 128 5.08 26.06 -0.17
N GLU A 129 6.06 26.18 0.72
CA GLU A 129 5.97 25.69 2.10
C GLU A 129 4.90 26.41 2.92
N VAL A 130 4.64 27.68 2.63
CA VAL A 130 3.63 28.49 3.35
C VAL A 130 2.24 28.07 2.93
N ALA A 131 2.01 27.91 1.62
CA ALA A 131 0.74 27.41 1.09
C ALA A 131 0.46 25.98 1.58
N PHE A 132 1.49 25.13 1.64
CA PHE A 132 1.38 23.80 2.23
C PHE A 132 1.01 23.85 3.72
N GLN A 133 1.72 24.66 4.51
CA GLN A 133 1.48 24.75 5.96
C GLN A 133 0.06 25.22 6.27
N LEU A 134 -0.44 26.24 5.56
CA LEU A 134 -1.82 26.70 5.68
C LEU A 134 -2.81 25.57 5.35
N GLU A 135 -2.59 24.86 4.25
CA GLU A 135 -3.51 23.79 3.87
C GLU A 135 -3.45 22.60 4.84
N LEU A 136 -2.27 22.27 5.33
CA LEU A 136 -2.09 21.25 6.35
C LEU A 136 -2.88 21.58 7.63
N GLU A 137 -2.83 22.83 8.09
CA GLU A 137 -3.62 23.28 9.25
C GLU A 137 -5.12 23.12 9.02
N LEU A 138 -5.61 23.48 7.83
CA LEU A 138 -7.01 23.30 7.46
C LEU A 138 -7.40 21.81 7.34
N LEU A 139 -6.50 20.97 6.85
CA LEU A 139 -6.71 19.51 6.78
C LEU A 139 -6.76 18.88 8.18
N LEU A 140 -5.89 19.29 9.09
CA LEU A 140 -5.90 18.85 10.49
C LEU A 140 -7.13 19.34 11.24
N GLU A 141 -7.65 20.53 10.90
CA GLU A 141 -8.90 21.03 11.44
C GLU A 141 -10.09 20.14 11.06
N VAL A 142 -10.18 19.70 9.80
CA VAL A 142 -11.31 18.85 9.37
C VAL A 142 -11.20 17.40 9.84
N ASP A 143 -9.99 16.90 10.08
CA ASP A 143 -9.78 15.53 10.60
C ASP A 143 -9.97 15.46 12.14
N ASN A 144 -10.02 16.61 12.82
CA ASN A 144 -10.18 16.68 14.27
C ASN A 144 -11.65 16.62 14.71
N PHE A 145 -11.97 15.66 15.58
CA PHE A 145 -13.32 15.45 16.14
C PHE A 145 -13.97 16.69 16.76
N LYS A 146 -13.19 17.66 17.26
CA LYS A 146 -13.73 18.89 17.87
C LYS A 146 -14.13 19.94 16.84
N THR A 147 -13.51 19.91 15.66
CA THR A 147 -13.63 20.96 14.63
C THR A 147 -14.21 20.45 13.32
N ARG A 148 -14.43 19.13 13.18
CA ARG A 148 -15.09 18.50 12.03
C ARG A 148 -16.49 19.05 11.74
N SER A 149 -17.18 19.63 12.72
CA SER A 149 -18.46 20.30 12.51
C SER A 149 -18.39 21.43 11.49
N CYS A 150 -17.25 22.12 11.38
CA CYS A 150 -17.06 23.20 10.40
C CYS A 150 -17.18 22.71 8.95
N LEU A 151 -16.87 21.43 8.68
CA LEU A 151 -17.07 20.83 7.37
C LEU A 151 -18.53 20.50 7.13
N GLY A 152 -19.22 19.92 8.13
CA GLY A 152 -20.66 19.65 8.04
C GLY A 152 -21.50 20.93 7.88
N ASP A 153 -21.15 21.99 8.61
CA ASP A 153 -21.78 23.31 8.47
C ASP A 153 -21.62 23.85 7.05
N TRP A 154 -20.46 23.63 6.41
CA TRP A 154 -20.25 24.02 5.02
C TRP A 154 -21.12 23.18 4.06
N PHE A 155 -21.29 21.88 4.28
CA PHE A 155 -22.24 21.08 3.50
C PHE A 155 -23.67 21.59 3.64
N HIS A 156 -24.10 21.93 4.86
CA HIS A 156 -25.42 22.46 5.15
C HIS A 156 -25.65 23.84 4.53
N LEU A 157 -24.65 24.73 4.56
CA LEU A 157 -24.66 26.02 3.86
C LEU A 157 -24.96 25.82 2.36
N ASN A 158 -24.37 24.79 1.76
CA ASN A 158 -24.55 24.39 0.37
C ASN A 158 -25.79 23.51 0.13
N LYS A 159 -26.69 23.38 1.12
CA LYS A 159 -27.95 22.62 1.05
C LYS A 159 -27.76 21.13 0.72
N ARG A 160 -26.63 20.54 1.12
CA ARG A 160 -26.31 19.12 0.95
C ARG A 160 -26.30 18.41 2.30
N TYR A 161 -26.74 17.14 2.33
CA TYR A 161 -26.76 16.27 3.52
C TYR A 161 -27.36 16.93 4.78
N ILE A 162 -28.44 17.70 4.60
CA ILE A 162 -29.07 18.49 5.68
C ILE A 162 -29.64 17.63 6.83
N ASN A 163 -29.81 16.33 6.59
CA ASN A 163 -30.29 15.35 7.56
C ASN A 163 -29.15 14.71 8.39
N VAL A 164 -27.89 15.03 8.09
CA VAL A 164 -26.70 14.51 8.76
C VAL A 164 -26.22 15.55 9.77
N ALA A 165 -25.91 15.13 11.00
CA ALA A 165 -25.37 16.04 12.00
C ALA A 165 -24.04 16.64 11.53
N ALA A 166 -23.76 17.90 11.86
CA ALA A 166 -22.59 18.59 11.32
C ALA A 166 -21.27 17.90 11.69
N ASP A 167 -21.21 17.21 12.82
CA ASP A 167 -20.04 16.46 13.25
C ASP A 167 -19.96 15.06 12.62
N GLU A 168 -20.97 14.56 11.90
CA GLU A 168 -20.97 13.22 11.30
C GLU A 168 -20.38 13.18 9.87
N PHE A 169 -19.52 14.14 9.54
CA PHE A 169 -18.77 14.18 8.27
C PHE A 169 -17.34 13.68 8.50
N ILE A 170 -16.97 12.61 7.79
CA ILE A 170 -15.74 11.84 8.04
C ILE A 170 -14.79 11.98 6.84
N VAL A 171 -13.62 12.58 7.08
CA VAL A 171 -12.58 12.80 6.06
C VAL A 171 -11.53 11.68 6.07
N ALA A 172 -11.30 11.06 7.24
CA ALA A 172 -10.43 9.90 7.46
C ALA A 172 -9.07 10.01 6.73
N LEU A 173 -8.44 11.18 6.86
CA LEU A 173 -7.16 11.49 6.21
C LEU A 173 -6.02 10.62 6.76
N ASN A 174 -6.12 10.22 8.03
CA ASN A 174 -5.13 9.39 8.74
C ASN A 174 -3.70 9.92 8.60
N ILE A 175 -3.55 11.25 8.68
CA ILE A 175 -2.27 11.94 8.55
C ILE A 175 -1.46 11.74 9.84
N SER A 176 -0.31 11.09 9.73
CA SER A 176 0.61 10.86 10.85
C SER A 176 1.84 11.74 10.74
N ILE A 177 1.72 13.01 11.16
CA ILE A 177 2.85 13.95 11.15
C ILE A 177 3.64 13.85 12.45
N HIS A 178 4.96 13.79 12.32
CA HIS A 178 5.89 13.77 13.44
C HIS A 178 6.71 15.07 13.47
N GLU A 179 7.00 15.56 14.68
CA GLU A 179 7.75 16.81 14.89
C GLU A 179 9.13 16.79 14.21
N LYS A 180 9.76 15.62 14.13
CA LYS A 180 11.10 15.44 13.53
C LYS A 180 11.12 15.40 11.99
N GLN A 181 9.97 15.33 11.33
CA GLN A 181 9.91 15.32 9.86
C GLN A 181 10.20 16.72 9.30
N ASN A 182 10.99 16.77 8.24
CA ASN A 182 11.16 18.00 7.46
C ASN A 182 9.91 18.30 6.60
N VAL A 183 9.82 19.51 6.05
CA VAL A 183 8.63 19.96 5.28
C VAL A 183 8.35 19.05 4.09
N LYS A 184 9.38 18.60 3.36
CA LYS A 184 9.21 17.69 2.21
C LYS A 184 8.65 16.34 2.63
N GLU A 185 9.09 15.79 3.77
CA GLU A 185 8.56 14.55 4.32
C GLU A 185 7.09 14.70 4.73
N ARG A 186 6.72 15.84 5.32
CA ARG A 186 5.32 16.14 5.67
C ARG A 186 4.44 16.31 4.43
N MET A 187 4.92 17.01 3.41
CA MET A 187 4.23 17.13 2.11
C MET A 187 3.98 15.75 1.50
N ARG A 188 4.97 14.86 1.55
CA ARG A 188 4.84 13.49 1.06
C ARG A 188 3.81 12.69 1.84
N GLU A 189 3.76 12.83 3.16
CA GLU A 189 2.78 12.15 4.01
C GLU A 189 1.35 12.59 3.67
N VAL A 190 1.13 13.91 3.50
CA VAL A 190 -0.18 14.43 3.08
C VAL A 190 -0.52 13.94 1.67
N ALA A 191 0.43 13.98 0.72
CA ALA A 191 0.22 13.42 -0.61
C ALA A 191 -0.13 11.92 -0.58
N TYR A 192 0.50 11.15 0.31
CA TYR A 192 0.19 9.74 0.52
C TYR A 192 -1.27 9.54 0.97
N ALA A 193 -1.76 10.40 1.88
CA ALA A 193 -3.16 10.37 2.30
C ALA A 193 -4.10 10.55 1.10
N PHE A 194 -3.84 11.54 0.23
CA PHE A 194 -4.66 11.81 -0.97
C PHE A 194 -4.63 10.69 -2.01
N ILE A 195 -3.47 10.08 -2.26
CA ILE A 195 -3.30 9.09 -3.32
C ILE A 195 -3.72 7.68 -2.86
N TYR A 196 -3.35 7.30 -1.63
CA TYR A 196 -3.37 5.90 -1.21
C TYR A 196 -4.31 5.60 -0.06
N SER A 197 -4.74 6.58 0.75
CA SER A 197 -5.68 6.29 1.84
C SER A 197 -7.05 5.88 1.26
N SER A 198 -7.61 4.80 1.79
CA SER A 198 -8.87 4.21 1.31
C SER A 198 -10.07 5.14 1.49
N ALA A 199 -9.99 6.11 2.40
CA ALA A 199 -11.02 7.12 2.61
C ALA A 199 -11.13 8.10 1.44
N LEU A 200 -9.99 8.50 0.86
CA LEU A 200 -9.90 9.46 -0.24
C LEU A 200 -9.96 8.85 -1.64
N ARG A 201 -10.13 7.53 -1.76
CA ARG A 201 -10.41 6.87 -3.05
C ARG A 201 -11.76 7.27 -3.66
N ARG A 202 -12.62 7.92 -2.89
CA ARG A 202 -13.92 8.39 -3.36
C ARG A 202 -13.77 9.80 -3.89
N GLU A 203 -14.03 9.94 -5.18
CA GLU A 203 -14.08 11.24 -5.82
C GLU A 203 -15.23 12.10 -5.25
N ASN A 204 -16.36 11.48 -4.92
CA ASN A 204 -17.56 12.15 -4.44
C ASN A 204 -17.90 11.70 -3.01
N SER A 205 -18.50 12.60 -2.22
CA SER A 205 -19.01 12.25 -0.90
C SER A 205 -20.22 11.32 -0.98
N GLU A 206 -20.35 10.41 -0.02
CA GLU A 206 -21.45 9.45 0.04
C GLU A 206 -21.87 9.15 1.48
N PHE A 207 -23.13 8.72 1.64
CA PHE A 207 -23.61 8.24 2.93
C PHE A 207 -22.83 7.00 3.37
N TYR A 208 -22.54 6.93 4.66
CA TYR A 208 -22.11 5.70 5.30
C TYR A 208 -23.28 4.72 5.40
N ALA A 209 -22.97 3.44 5.63
CA ALA A 209 -23.96 2.35 5.58
C ALA A 209 -25.16 2.54 6.52
N ASP A 210 -25.00 3.29 7.61
CA ASP A 210 -26.05 3.63 8.57
C ASP A 210 -26.85 4.90 8.23
N GLN A 211 -26.48 5.60 7.14
CA GLN A 211 -27.01 6.89 6.68
C GLN A 211 -26.96 8.01 7.73
N ARG A 212 -26.20 7.82 8.82
CA ARG A 212 -26.03 8.81 9.88
C ARG A 212 -24.78 9.65 9.69
N SER A 213 -23.81 9.12 8.95
CA SER A 213 -22.56 9.79 8.63
C SER A 213 -22.35 9.89 7.14
N VAL A 214 -21.46 10.81 6.74
CA VAL A 214 -21.04 11.00 5.34
C VAL A 214 -19.54 10.81 5.27
N TYR A 215 -19.08 9.92 4.38
CA TYR A 215 -17.68 9.91 3.98
C TYR A 215 -17.46 11.02 2.96
N VAL A 216 -16.51 11.89 3.25
CA VAL A 216 -16.23 13.06 2.42
C VAL A 216 -15.24 12.69 1.32
N GLY A 217 -15.63 12.92 0.07
CA GLY A 217 -14.79 12.67 -1.09
C GLY A 217 -13.79 13.78 -1.38
N THR A 218 -12.78 13.49 -2.19
CA THR A 218 -11.66 14.40 -2.49
C THR A 218 -12.10 15.72 -3.11
N LYS A 219 -13.11 15.72 -4.00
CA LYS A 219 -13.63 16.95 -4.60
C LYS A 219 -14.22 17.91 -3.58
N ASP A 220 -14.94 17.36 -2.59
CA ASP A 220 -15.58 18.17 -1.57
C ASP A 220 -14.57 18.69 -0.54
N ILE A 221 -13.51 17.91 -0.27
CA ILE A 221 -12.36 18.38 0.51
C ILE A 221 -11.69 19.55 -0.21
N ASP A 222 -11.38 19.41 -1.50
CA ASP A 222 -10.74 20.48 -2.27
C ASP A 222 -11.60 21.75 -2.35
N ALA A 223 -12.91 21.60 -2.57
CA ALA A 223 -13.85 22.72 -2.58
C ALA A 223 -13.95 23.41 -1.20
N TYR A 224 -13.97 22.63 -0.12
CA TYR A 224 -13.96 23.15 1.24
C TYR A 224 -12.66 23.91 1.55
N LEU A 225 -11.51 23.34 1.21
CA LEU A 225 -10.21 23.98 1.40
C LEU A 225 -10.12 25.29 0.62
N ALA A 226 -10.62 25.34 -0.61
CA ALA A 226 -10.68 26.57 -1.39
C ALA A 226 -11.55 27.65 -0.71
N TYR A 227 -12.73 27.26 -0.22
CA TYR A 227 -13.61 28.14 0.56
C TYR A 227 -12.90 28.68 1.81
N ARG A 228 -12.22 27.83 2.57
CA ARG A 228 -11.51 28.22 3.78
C ARG A 228 -10.32 29.14 3.50
N LYS A 229 -9.52 28.83 2.47
CA LYS A 229 -8.40 29.69 2.04
C LYS A 229 -8.88 31.10 1.65
N ALA A 230 -9.99 31.19 0.89
CA ALA A 230 -10.58 32.48 0.52
C ALA A 230 -11.03 33.28 1.76
N ASN A 231 -11.64 32.63 2.74
CA ASN A 231 -12.08 33.29 3.99
C ASN A 231 -10.90 33.76 4.85
N VAL A 232 -9.81 32.98 4.94
CA VAL A 232 -8.58 33.38 5.65
C VAL A 232 -7.97 34.61 4.98
N GLN A 233 -7.88 34.61 3.64
CA GLN A 233 -7.36 35.74 2.88
C GLN A 233 -8.22 37.00 3.06
N ALA A 234 -9.54 36.89 2.95
CA ALA A 234 -10.46 38.01 3.16
C ALA A 234 -10.35 38.59 4.58
N SER A 235 -10.22 37.72 5.59
CA SER A 235 -10.05 38.13 7.00
C SER A 235 -8.72 38.85 7.22
N ALA A 236 -7.62 38.35 6.63
CA ALA A 236 -6.32 39.00 6.69
C ALA A 236 -6.33 40.38 6.02
N SER A 237 -6.92 40.50 4.83
CA SER A 237 -7.08 41.79 4.14
C SER A 237 -7.91 42.79 4.95
N ALA A 238 -9.00 42.34 5.57
CA ALA A 238 -9.83 43.19 6.42
C ALA A 238 -9.09 43.65 7.69
N ALA A 239 -8.26 42.79 8.29
CA ALA A 239 -7.42 43.15 9.44
C ALA A 239 -6.35 44.18 9.07
N MET A 240 -5.68 44.01 7.92
CA MET A 240 -4.65 44.93 7.43
C MET A 240 -5.23 46.30 7.05
N SER A 241 -6.42 46.33 6.44
CA SER A 241 -7.15 47.58 6.16
C SER A 241 -7.48 48.35 7.44
N LYS A 242 -7.86 47.65 8.52
CA LYS A 242 -8.09 48.27 9.84
C LYS A 242 -6.80 48.79 10.51
N LEU A 243 -5.64 48.24 10.14
CA LEU A 243 -4.32 48.65 10.62
C LEU A 243 -3.66 49.72 9.73
N GLY A 244 -4.31 50.14 8.63
CA GLY A 244 -3.81 51.21 7.75
C GLY A 244 -2.65 50.81 6.84
N VAL A 245 -2.41 49.50 6.64
CA VAL A 245 -1.33 48.99 5.78
C VAL A 245 -1.96 48.38 4.52
N ASN A 246 -1.72 48.97 3.35
CA ASN A 246 -2.11 48.40 2.07
C ASN A 246 -1.00 47.48 1.54
N LEU A 247 -1.38 46.29 1.06
CA LEU A 247 -0.50 45.41 0.26
C LEU A 247 -0.39 45.93 -1.17
#